data_AF-A0A9D9IZS3-F1
#
_entry.id   AF-A0A9D9IZS3-F1
#
_cell.length_a   1.000
_cell.length_b   1.000
_cell.length_c   1.000
_cell.angle_alpha   90.00
_cell.angle_beta   90.00
_cell.angle_gamma   90.00
#
_symmetry.space_group_name_H-M   'P 1'
#
loop_
_entity.id
_entity.type
_entity.pdbx_description
1 polymer ?
#
loop_
_entity_poly.entity_id
_entity_poly.type
_entity_poly.pdbx_seq_one_letter_code
_entity_poly.pdbx_strand_id
1 'polypeptide(L)'
;VITAITAQNTKGVYGIHPVPADMVSAQLEAVFTDLSPDSVKIGMVNTQEEAQAIASALEKYRPRHVVFDPVMVSTSGCGLMADGAMKSIVETLFPLSGLVTPNLQECGALTSKQVSGLGEMEQAARTLCSRYGCSVLVKGGHSEGNEMTDVLYNNGRAVLFHGKRIDTPNTHGTGCTLSSAIATFLAKGFSMEDSVQYAKDYVTLSIAAGNGLGIGHGHGPLWHQAKGTGLRDAQQRVDRWIRQYGVRYFNELTNMAVLTEEVGELARVMARKYGEQSFKPGENRDPSEEMADVLWVLACLANQTGTDLSEALERSFAKKTARDSERHRNNPKINDFRND
;
A
#
# COMPACT_ATOMS: atom_id res chain seq x y z
N VAL A 1 -19.23 6.49 -8.10
CA VAL A 1 -19.73 7.10 -9.36
C VAL A 1 -19.02 6.44 -10.52
N ILE A 2 -19.77 5.97 -11.50
CA ILE A 2 -19.25 5.29 -12.69
C ILE A 2 -19.13 6.33 -13.83
N THR A 3 -17.96 6.44 -14.43
CA THR A 3 -17.66 7.33 -15.57
C THR A 3 -17.71 6.62 -16.92
N ALA A 4 -17.43 5.31 -16.95
CA ALA A 4 -17.55 4.50 -18.15
C ALA A 4 -17.73 3.02 -17.78
N ILE A 5 -18.27 2.26 -18.73
CA ILE A 5 -18.31 0.79 -18.69
C ILE A 5 -17.29 0.27 -19.69
N THR A 6 -16.49 -0.73 -19.29
CA THR A 6 -15.50 -1.35 -20.17
C THR A 6 -15.85 -2.80 -20.47
N ALA A 7 -15.68 -3.19 -21.74
CA ALA A 7 -15.56 -4.59 -22.12
C ALA A 7 -14.09 -4.98 -21.97
N GLN A 8 -13.70 -5.49 -20.81
CA GLN A 8 -12.30 -5.70 -20.43
C GLN A 8 -12.09 -7.07 -19.77
N ASN A 9 -10.92 -7.68 -20.01
CA ASN A 9 -10.44 -8.85 -19.31
C ASN A 9 -8.91 -8.79 -19.10
N THR A 10 -8.29 -9.87 -18.61
CA THR A 10 -6.85 -9.92 -18.34
C THR A 10 -5.96 -9.78 -19.58
N LYS A 11 -6.50 -9.91 -20.79
CA LYS A 11 -5.77 -9.78 -22.06
C LYS A 11 -5.87 -8.40 -22.67
N GLY A 12 -6.85 -7.59 -22.27
CA GLY A 12 -6.98 -6.22 -22.78
C GLY A 12 -8.36 -5.62 -22.65
N VAL A 13 -8.49 -4.44 -23.26
CA VAL A 13 -9.74 -3.67 -23.38
C VAL A 13 -10.24 -3.78 -24.82
N TYR A 14 -11.52 -4.11 -24.98
CA TYR A 14 -12.16 -4.35 -26.28
C TYR A 14 -13.25 -3.32 -26.60
N GLY A 15 -13.67 -2.55 -25.62
CA GLY A 15 -14.67 -1.51 -25.78
C GLY A 15 -14.77 -0.64 -24.55
N ILE A 16 -15.07 0.64 -24.76
CA ILE A 16 -15.31 1.64 -23.73
C ILE A 16 -16.62 2.31 -24.09
N HIS A 17 -17.56 2.32 -23.15
CA HIS A 17 -18.81 3.05 -23.26
C HIS A 17 -18.84 4.17 -22.22
N PRO A 18 -18.56 5.43 -22.60
CA PRO A 18 -18.58 6.55 -21.67
C PRO A 18 -20.01 6.79 -21.15
N VAL A 19 -20.12 7.10 -19.87
CA VAL A 19 -21.39 7.49 -19.25
C VAL A 19 -21.62 8.97 -19.56
N PRO A 20 -22.81 9.38 -20.04
CA PRO A 20 -23.14 10.77 -20.27
C PRO A 20 -22.86 11.67 -19.05
N ALA A 21 -22.30 12.86 -19.29
CA ALA A 21 -21.83 13.74 -18.21
C ALA A 21 -22.95 14.18 -17.24
N ASP A 22 -24.19 14.34 -17.74
CA ASP A 22 -25.37 14.63 -16.92
C ASP A 22 -25.69 13.48 -15.94
N MET A 23 -25.52 12.23 -16.37
CA MET A 23 -25.65 11.06 -15.51
C MET A 23 -24.47 10.94 -14.52
N VAL A 24 -23.26 11.35 -14.89
CA VAL A 24 -22.13 11.45 -13.94
C VAL A 24 -22.42 12.50 -12.87
N SER A 25 -22.92 13.68 -13.25
CA SER A 25 -23.37 14.72 -12.31
C SER A 25 -24.48 14.23 -11.38
N ALA A 26 -25.50 13.55 -11.92
CA ALA A 26 -26.61 13.03 -11.11
C ALA A 26 -26.13 11.99 -10.07
N GLN A 27 -25.21 11.10 -10.44
CA GLN A 27 -24.60 10.16 -9.49
C GLN A 27 -23.76 10.86 -8.42
N LEU A 28 -22.97 11.87 -8.79
CA LEU A 28 -22.18 12.66 -7.83
C LEU A 28 -23.11 13.37 -6.85
N GLU A 29 -24.16 14.02 -7.34
CA GLU A 29 -25.14 14.71 -6.50
C GLU A 29 -25.86 13.75 -5.55
N ALA A 30 -26.29 12.58 -6.03
CA ALA A 30 -26.92 11.56 -5.18
C ALA A 30 -26.00 11.12 -4.03
N VAL A 31 -24.69 10.95 -4.29
CA VAL A 31 -23.72 10.56 -3.25
C VAL A 31 -23.43 11.71 -2.28
N PHE A 32 -23.10 12.90 -2.79
CA PHE A 32 -22.66 14.03 -1.95
C PHE A 32 -23.77 14.72 -1.17
N THR A 33 -25.03 14.54 -1.57
CA THR A 33 -26.17 15.09 -0.83
C THR A 33 -26.60 14.18 0.33
N ASP A 34 -26.32 12.89 0.25
CA ASP A 34 -26.62 11.91 1.30
C ASP A 34 -25.40 11.64 2.21
N LEU A 35 -24.22 11.57 1.62
CA LEU A 35 -22.97 11.25 2.30
C LEU A 35 -22.03 12.46 2.31
N SER A 36 -21.11 12.48 3.27
CA SER A 36 -19.98 13.42 3.33
C SER A 36 -18.66 12.67 3.18
N PRO A 37 -18.24 12.27 1.96
CA PRO A 37 -17.00 11.53 1.77
C PRO A 37 -15.77 12.36 2.20
N ASP A 38 -14.98 11.82 3.14
CA ASP A 38 -13.72 12.47 3.57
C ASP A 38 -12.67 12.51 2.47
N SER A 39 -12.65 11.49 1.60
CA SER A 39 -11.74 11.41 0.47
C SER A 39 -12.44 10.94 -0.79
N VAL A 40 -12.02 11.49 -1.93
CA VAL A 40 -12.44 11.09 -3.27
C VAL A 40 -11.22 10.58 -4.03
N LYS A 41 -11.37 9.43 -4.69
CA LYS A 41 -10.41 8.93 -5.68
C LYS A 41 -11.00 9.04 -7.06
N ILE A 42 -10.29 9.72 -7.96
CA ILE A 42 -10.64 9.82 -9.38
C ILE A 42 -9.75 8.84 -10.14
N GLY A 43 -10.38 8.00 -10.96
CA GLY A 43 -9.70 7.06 -11.86
C GLY A 43 -9.84 7.49 -13.32
N MET A 44 -10.15 6.52 -14.18
CA MET A 44 -10.38 6.77 -15.60
C MET A 44 -11.52 7.78 -15.82
N VAL A 45 -11.21 8.84 -16.56
CA VAL A 45 -12.14 9.84 -17.08
C VAL A 45 -11.95 9.86 -18.59
N ASN A 46 -13.03 9.68 -19.35
CA ASN A 46 -12.93 9.43 -20.78
C ASN A 46 -13.05 10.72 -21.61
N THR A 47 -13.90 11.66 -21.17
CA THR A 47 -14.29 12.86 -21.92
C THR A 47 -14.05 14.16 -21.14
N GLN A 48 -14.01 15.28 -21.87
CA GLN A 48 -13.86 16.60 -21.25
C GLN A 48 -15.11 16.98 -20.44
N GLU A 49 -16.29 16.59 -20.91
CA GLU A 49 -17.57 16.84 -20.29
C GLU A 49 -17.68 16.12 -18.94
N GLU A 50 -17.20 14.87 -18.86
CA GLU A 50 -17.08 14.15 -17.58
C GLU A 50 -16.14 14.88 -16.61
N ALA A 51 -14.98 15.36 -17.09
CA ALA A 51 -14.05 16.11 -16.24
C ALA A 51 -14.67 17.40 -15.71
N GLN A 52 -15.46 18.11 -16.50
CA GLN A 52 -16.19 19.30 -16.07
C GLN A 52 -17.28 18.98 -15.04
N ALA A 53 -18.02 17.89 -15.24
CA ALA A 53 -19.01 17.40 -14.28
C ALA A 53 -18.37 17.06 -12.93
N ILE A 54 -17.22 16.37 -12.95
CA ILE A 54 -16.45 16.04 -11.74
C ILE A 54 -15.92 17.32 -11.08
N ALA A 55 -15.30 18.22 -11.84
CA ALA A 55 -14.77 19.48 -11.33
C ALA A 55 -15.85 20.32 -10.61
N SER A 56 -17.01 20.47 -11.25
CA SER A 56 -18.15 21.19 -10.67
C SER A 56 -18.58 20.60 -9.33
N ALA A 57 -18.60 19.26 -9.21
CA ALA A 57 -18.93 18.60 -7.95
C ALA A 57 -17.84 18.80 -6.88
N LEU A 58 -16.56 18.72 -7.25
CA LEU A 58 -15.44 18.96 -6.31
C LEU A 58 -15.46 20.40 -5.78
N GLU A 59 -15.75 21.38 -6.62
CA GLU A 59 -15.85 22.78 -6.22
C GLU A 59 -17.08 23.04 -5.32
N LYS A 60 -18.22 22.41 -5.64
CA LYS A 60 -19.47 22.52 -4.87
C LYS A 60 -19.35 21.89 -3.48
N TYR A 61 -18.85 20.66 -3.39
CA TYR A 61 -18.88 19.86 -2.16
C TYR A 61 -17.57 19.88 -1.37
N ARG A 62 -16.44 20.23 -2.00
CA ARG A 62 -15.12 20.44 -1.38
C ARG A 62 -14.71 19.31 -0.42
N PRO A 63 -14.64 18.05 -0.89
CA PRO A 63 -14.15 16.94 -0.07
C PRO A 63 -12.73 17.25 0.44
N ARG A 64 -12.40 16.77 1.64
CA ARG A 64 -11.13 17.10 2.31
C ARG A 64 -9.92 16.60 1.53
N HIS A 65 -10.03 15.44 0.90
CA HIS A 65 -8.95 14.82 0.14
C HIS A 65 -9.42 14.42 -1.25
N VAL A 66 -8.63 14.78 -2.27
CA VAL A 66 -8.85 14.37 -3.67
C VAL A 66 -7.57 13.76 -4.19
N VAL A 67 -7.63 12.48 -4.57
CA VAL A 67 -6.53 11.75 -5.21
C VAL A 67 -6.91 11.44 -6.65
N PHE A 68 -6.15 11.93 -7.61
CA PHE A 68 -6.40 11.68 -9.02
C PHE A 68 -5.31 10.80 -9.63
N ASP A 69 -5.71 9.62 -10.09
CA ASP A 69 -4.90 8.75 -10.93
C ASP A 69 -5.26 9.01 -12.39
N PRO A 70 -4.39 9.66 -13.19
CA PRO A 70 -4.76 10.15 -14.51
C PRO A 70 -5.03 9.06 -15.55
N VAL A 71 -4.63 7.80 -15.28
CA VAL A 71 -4.92 6.58 -16.06
C VAL A 71 -5.06 6.84 -17.57
N MET A 72 -3.96 7.24 -18.21
CA MET A 72 -3.98 7.65 -19.62
C MET A 72 -3.97 6.45 -20.58
N VAL A 73 -3.29 5.38 -20.19
CA VAL A 73 -3.10 4.17 -20.98
C VAL A 73 -3.39 2.96 -20.09
N SER A 74 -4.10 1.97 -20.62
CA SER A 74 -4.32 0.70 -19.93
C SER A 74 -3.01 -0.07 -19.75
N THR A 75 -2.96 -1.00 -18.80
CA THR A 75 -1.84 -1.93 -18.64
C THR A 75 -1.56 -2.75 -19.91
N SER A 76 -2.55 -2.91 -20.78
CA SER A 76 -2.46 -3.55 -22.09
C SER A 76 -2.05 -2.61 -23.24
N GLY A 77 -1.72 -1.33 -22.97
CA GLY A 77 -1.25 -0.37 -23.97
C GLY A 77 -2.34 0.35 -24.78
N CYS A 78 -3.62 0.06 -24.55
CA CYS A 78 -4.74 0.75 -25.20
C CYS A 78 -4.97 2.13 -24.55
N GLY A 79 -5.12 3.19 -25.36
CA GLY A 79 -5.50 4.53 -24.89
C GLY A 79 -6.91 4.52 -24.31
N LEU A 80 -7.07 5.13 -23.12
CA LEU A 80 -8.32 5.08 -22.35
C LEU A 80 -9.12 6.39 -22.41
N MET A 81 -8.56 7.41 -23.03
CA MET A 81 -9.17 8.73 -23.23
C MET A 81 -9.54 8.91 -24.69
N ALA A 82 -10.58 9.71 -24.95
CA ALA A 82 -10.87 10.16 -26.31
C ALA A 82 -9.68 10.99 -26.86
N ASP A 83 -9.48 10.94 -28.18
CA ASP A 83 -8.37 11.63 -28.84
C ASP A 83 -8.35 13.12 -28.48
N GLY A 84 -7.22 13.59 -27.94
CA GLY A 84 -7.04 15.00 -27.56
C GLY A 84 -7.68 15.42 -26.22
N ALA A 85 -8.45 14.56 -25.53
CA ALA A 85 -9.11 14.90 -24.27
C ALA A 85 -8.14 14.95 -23.06
N MET A 86 -6.97 14.30 -23.16
CA MET A 86 -6.01 14.23 -22.06
C MET A 86 -5.65 15.60 -21.48
N LYS A 87 -5.31 16.55 -22.35
CA LYS A 87 -4.88 17.88 -21.92
C LYS A 87 -5.99 18.60 -21.17
N SER A 88 -7.22 18.58 -21.70
CA SER A 88 -8.36 19.27 -21.08
C SER A 88 -8.75 18.63 -19.75
N ILE A 89 -8.74 17.29 -19.65
CA ILE A 89 -9.02 16.55 -18.41
C ILE A 89 -7.99 16.93 -17.33
N VAL A 90 -6.70 16.92 -17.68
CA VAL A 90 -5.61 17.26 -16.75
C VAL A 90 -5.71 18.72 -16.30
N GLU A 91 -5.87 19.66 -17.24
CA GLU A 91 -5.97 21.08 -16.95
C GLU A 91 -7.20 21.40 -16.08
N THR A 92 -8.25 20.59 -16.17
CA THR A 92 -9.47 20.72 -15.37
C THR A 92 -9.33 20.11 -13.97
N LEU A 93 -8.77 18.90 -13.86
CA LEU A 93 -8.83 18.12 -12.61
C LEU A 93 -7.57 18.19 -11.74
N PHE A 94 -6.38 18.43 -12.31
CA PHE A 94 -5.15 18.52 -11.52
C PHE A 94 -5.19 19.66 -10.48
N PRO A 95 -5.67 20.88 -10.83
CA PRO A 95 -5.76 21.98 -9.87
C PRO A 95 -6.72 21.72 -8.69
N LEU A 96 -7.68 20.81 -8.88
CA LEU A 96 -8.67 20.43 -7.86
C LEU A 96 -8.23 19.21 -7.03
N SER A 97 -7.07 18.64 -7.34
CA SER A 97 -6.56 17.43 -6.70
C SER A 97 -5.54 17.77 -5.61
N GLY A 98 -5.65 17.15 -4.43
CA GLY A 98 -4.62 17.25 -3.38
C GLY A 98 -3.37 16.43 -3.73
N LEU A 99 -3.56 15.30 -4.40
CA LEU A 99 -2.51 14.43 -4.91
C LEU A 99 -2.85 13.92 -6.31
N VAL A 100 -1.88 13.95 -7.22
CA VAL A 100 -1.95 13.23 -8.50
C VAL A 100 -0.90 12.12 -8.55
N THR A 101 -1.23 11.00 -9.18
CA THR A 101 -0.35 9.81 -9.18
C THR A 101 0.06 9.34 -10.58
N PRO A 102 0.72 10.17 -11.42
CA PRO A 102 1.13 9.75 -12.76
C PRO A 102 2.26 8.70 -12.75
N ASN A 103 2.29 7.82 -13.74
CA ASN A 103 3.43 6.94 -14.03
C ASN A 103 4.49 7.66 -14.90
N LEU A 104 5.60 6.98 -15.22
CA LEU A 104 6.70 7.54 -16.04
C LEU A 104 6.24 8.01 -17.44
N GLN A 105 5.43 7.20 -18.13
CA GLN A 105 4.93 7.51 -19.47
C GLN A 105 3.96 8.70 -19.42
N GLU A 106 3.07 8.72 -18.43
CA GLU A 106 2.14 9.82 -18.17
C GLU A 106 2.89 11.11 -17.86
N CYS A 107 3.94 11.04 -17.02
CA CYS A 107 4.80 12.19 -16.75
C CYS A 107 5.47 12.71 -18.02
N GLY A 108 5.94 11.80 -18.89
CA GLY A 108 6.59 12.20 -20.13
C GLY A 108 5.63 12.92 -21.08
N ALA A 109 4.39 12.43 -21.21
CA ALA A 109 3.34 13.10 -21.97
C ALA A 109 2.99 14.48 -21.39
N LEU A 110 2.82 14.56 -20.06
CA LEU A 110 2.42 15.78 -19.34
C LEU A 110 3.50 16.87 -19.33
N THR A 111 4.77 16.47 -19.32
CA THR A 111 5.91 17.41 -19.26
C THR A 111 6.58 17.63 -20.60
N SER A 112 6.19 16.86 -21.63
CA SER A 112 6.84 16.83 -22.95
C SER A 112 8.34 16.57 -22.86
N LYS A 113 8.76 15.74 -21.90
CA LYS A 113 10.15 15.35 -21.64
C LYS A 113 10.24 13.85 -21.42
N GLN A 114 11.40 13.25 -21.65
CA GLN A 114 11.64 11.87 -21.27
C GLN A 114 11.82 11.77 -19.74
N VAL A 115 11.26 10.72 -19.14
CA VAL A 115 11.38 10.43 -17.70
C VAL A 115 11.75 8.96 -17.53
N SER A 116 13.01 8.70 -17.18
CA SER A 116 13.61 7.35 -17.13
C SER A 116 14.41 7.06 -15.85
N GLY A 117 14.76 8.08 -15.05
CA GLY A 117 15.49 7.92 -13.79
C GLY A 117 15.03 8.84 -12.67
N LEU A 118 15.55 8.62 -11.45
CA LEU A 118 15.13 9.32 -10.23
C LEU A 118 15.20 10.85 -10.34
N GLY A 119 16.29 11.40 -10.90
CA GLY A 119 16.43 12.84 -11.07
C GLY A 119 15.38 13.44 -12.01
N GLU A 120 15.04 12.73 -13.09
CA GLU A 120 14.01 13.14 -14.05
C GLU A 120 12.61 13.00 -13.45
N MET A 121 12.37 11.95 -12.65
CA MET A 121 11.13 11.77 -11.90
C MET A 121 10.90 12.93 -10.92
N GLU A 122 11.91 13.31 -10.15
CA GLU A 122 11.83 14.44 -9.23
C GLU A 122 11.58 15.75 -9.99
N GLN A 123 12.30 15.99 -11.09
CA GLN A 123 12.11 17.18 -11.90
C GLN A 123 10.71 17.23 -12.52
N ALA A 124 10.17 16.10 -12.99
CA ALA A 124 8.82 16.00 -13.51
C ALA A 124 7.79 16.28 -12.40
N ALA A 125 7.95 15.66 -11.23
CA ALA A 125 7.08 15.87 -10.07
C ALA A 125 7.04 17.35 -9.66
N ARG A 126 8.22 17.98 -9.54
CA ARG A 126 8.35 19.41 -9.25
C ARG A 126 7.70 20.28 -10.33
N THR A 127 7.92 19.97 -11.60
CA THR A 127 7.34 20.73 -12.72
C THR A 127 5.81 20.70 -12.68
N LEU A 128 5.23 19.51 -12.48
CA LEU A 128 3.78 19.32 -12.40
C LEU A 128 3.20 19.97 -11.14
N CYS A 129 3.87 19.84 -10.00
CA CYS A 129 3.47 20.52 -8.76
C CYS A 129 3.45 22.04 -8.93
N SER A 130 4.51 22.64 -9.48
CA SER A 130 4.55 24.08 -9.73
C SER A 130 3.49 24.54 -10.73
N ARG A 131 3.17 23.72 -11.73
CA ARG A 131 2.18 24.06 -12.77
C ARG A 131 0.74 24.00 -12.27
N TYR A 132 0.42 23.03 -11.42
CA TYR A 132 -0.98 22.74 -11.05
C TYR A 132 -1.30 22.94 -9.57
N GLY A 133 -0.31 23.19 -8.71
CA GLY A 133 -0.53 23.45 -7.28
C GLY A 133 -0.90 22.22 -6.45
N CYS A 134 -0.73 21.02 -6.99
CA CYS A 134 -1.01 19.75 -6.29
C CYS A 134 0.27 19.01 -5.88
N SER A 135 0.15 18.08 -4.93
CA SER A 135 1.23 17.10 -4.68
C SER A 135 1.29 16.09 -5.83
N VAL A 136 2.49 15.60 -6.14
CA VAL A 136 2.69 14.69 -7.29
C VAL A 136 3.47 13.45 -6.85
N LEU A 137 2.87 12.27 -6.99
CA LEU A 137 3.53 10.99 -6.80
C LEU A 137 3.85 10.36 -8.17
N VAL A 138 5.11 10.42 -8.58
CA VAL A 138 5.59 9.78 -9.80
C VAL A 138 5.89 8.32 -9.53
N LYS A 139 5.11 7.42 -10.17
CA LYS A 139 5.22 5.97 -10.00
C LYS A 139 6.34 5.39 -10.86
N GLY A 140 7.35 4.77 -10.23
CA GLY A 140 8.55 4.23 -10.89
C GLY A 140 8.50 2.74 -11.21
N GLY A 141 7.35 2.06 -11.05
CA GLY A 141 7.23 0.60 -11.28
C GLY A 141 7.65 0.10 -12.68
N HIS A 142 7.84 0.99 -13.66
CA HIS A 142 8.31 0.69 -15.01
C HIS A 142 9.80 0.94 -15.23
N SER A 143 10.54 1.39 -14.21
CA SER A 143 11.99 1.59 -14.29
C SER A 143 12.74 0.25 -14.44
N GLU A 144 13.83 0.26 -15.22
CA GLU A 144 14.72 -0.89 -15.37
C GLU A 144 15.43 -1.21 -14.03
N GLY A 145 15.54 -2.49 -13.69
CA GLY A 145 16.20 -2.98 -12.47
C GLY A 145 15.29 -3.61 -11.42
N ASN A 146 15.90 -4.02 -10.31
CA ASN A 146 15.25 -4.74 -9.21
C ASN A 146 14.58 -3.83 -8.16
N GLU A 147 14.90 -2.53 -8.18
CA GLU A 147 14.33 -1.56 -7.25
C GLU A 147 13.28 -0.69 -7.95
N MET A 148 12.08 -0.65 -7.38
CA MET A 148 10.98 0.21 -7.79
C MET A 148 10.87 1.37 -6.81
N THR A 149 11.32 2.55 -7.21
CA THR A 149 11.23 3.75 -6.38
C THR A 149 10.14 4.67 -6.92
N ASP A 150 9.24 5.10 -6.05
CA ASP A 150 8.28 6.17 -6.36
C ASP A 150 8.78 7.47 -5.74
N VAL A 151 8.48 8.61 -6.39
CA VAL A 151 8.91 9.94 -5.94
C VAL A 151 7.69 10.79 -5.64
N LEU A 152 7.47 11.14 -4.38
CA LEU A 152 6.48 12.13 -3.99
C LEU A 152 7.14 13.50 -3.92
N TYR A 153 6.59 14.48 -4.62
CA TYR A 153 6.88 15.89 -4.39
C TYR A 153 5.71 16.54 -3.68
N ASN A 154 5.93 16.97 -2.44
CA ASN A 154 4.93 17.55 -1.55
C ASN A 154 5.60 18.67 -0.73
N ASN A 155 4.93 19.81 -0.56
CA ASN A 155 5.44 20.93 0.26
C ASN A 155 6.88 21.35 -0.04
N GLY A 156 7.27 21.36 -1.32
CA GLY A 156 8.59 21.80 -1.76
C GLY A 156 9.72 20.77 -1.58
N ARG A 157 9.43 19.57 -1.05
CA ARG A 157 10.40 18.50 -0.83
C ARG A 157 10.04 17.23 -1.61
N ALA A 158 11.08 16.50 -2.02
CA ALA A 158 10.96 15.16 -2.57
C ALA A 158 11.11 14.10 -1.47
N VAL A 159 10.27 13.07 -1.50
CA VAL A 159 10.33 11.90 -0.63
C VAL A 159 10.35 10.64 -1.50
N LEU A 160 11.31 9.75 -1.23
CA LEU A 160 11.51 8.52 -2.00
C LEU A 160 10.87 7.34 -1.27
N PHE A 161 10.11 6.54 -2.03
CA PHE A 161 9.46 5.33 -1.53
C PHE A 161 10.03 4.12 -2.26
N HIS A 162 10.96 3.43 -1.63
CA HIS A 162 11.61 2.24 -2.19
C HIS A 162 10.73 1.00 -2.07
N GLY A 163 10.82 0.13 -3.06
CA GLY A 163 10.14 -1.15 -3.09
C GLY A 163 10.91 -2.15 -3.94
N LYS A 164 10.71 -3.44 -3.68
CA LYS A 164 11.30 -4.51 -4.47
C LYS A 164 10.35 -4.91 -5.60
N ARG A 165 10.88 -5.13 -6.79
CA ARG A 165 10.14 -5.75 -7.89
C ARG A 165 9.76 -7.17 -7.47
N ILE A 166 8.46 -7.49 -7.51
CA ILE A 166 7.96 -8.85 -7.35
C ILE A 166 7.75 -9.41 -8.74
N ASP A 167 8.41 -10.51 -9.06
CA ASP A 167 8.24 -11.20 -10.33
C ASP A 167 6.93 -11.98 -10.33
N THR A 168 5.91 -11.43 -10.98
CA THR A 168 4.59 -12.05 -11.11
C THR A 168 3.85 -11.49 -12.32
N PRO A 169 3.04 -12.31 -13.04
CA PRO A 169 2.18 -11.81 -14.10
C PRO A 169 0.97 -11.02 -13.57
N ASN A 170 0.70 -11.08 -12.27
CA ASN A 170 -0.51 -10.56 -11.63
C ASN A 170 -0.34 -9.11 -11.15
N THR A 171 -0.27 -8.19 -12.11
CA THR A 171 -0.03 -6.75 -11.85
C THR A 171 -1.18 -5.85 -12.30
N HIS A 172 -2.27 -6.43 -12.80
CA HIS A 172 -3.42 -5.68 -13.28
C HIS A 172 -4.08 -4.91 -12.14
N GLY A 173 -4.24 -3.59 -12.33
CA GLY A 173 -4.86 -2.72 -11.33
C GLY A 173 -3.90 -2.18 -10.26
N THR A 174 -2.58 -2.35 -10.39
CA THR A 174 -1.57 -1.79 -9.47
C THR A 174 -1.75 -0.30 -9.22
N GLY A 175 -1.84 0.52 -10.29
CA GLY A 175 -2.03 1.97 -10.17
C GLY A 175 -3.36 2.34 -9.48
N CYS A 176 -4.46 1.74 -9.93
CA CYS A 176 -5.78 1.95 -9.34
C CYS A 176 -5.84 1.57 -7.85
N THR A 177 -5.17 0.48 -7.48
CA THR A 177 -5.13 0.00 -6.09
C THR A 177 -4.31 0.93 -5.23
N LEU A 178 -3.15 1.39 -5.72
CA LEU A 178 -2.29 2.35 -5.02
C LEU A 178 -3.05 3.65 -4.73
N SER A 179 -3.62 4.30 -5.76
CA SER A 179 -4.34 5.56 -5.59
C SER A 179 -5.57 5.44 -4.69
N SER A 180 -6.28 4.32 -4.76
CA SER A 180 -7.43 4.04 -3.87
C SER A 180 -6.99 3.81 -2.42
N ALA A 181 -5.87 3.11 -2.21
CA ALA A 181 -5.32 2.91 -0.88
C ALA A 181 -4.83 4.23 -0.26
N ILE A 182 -4.18 5.11 -1.05
CA ILE A 182 -3.76 6.44 -0.59
C ILE A 182 -4.98 7.26 -0.14
N ALA A 183 -6.02 7.34 -0.98
CA ALA A 183 -7.27 8.03 -0.63
C ALA A 183 -7.89 7.48 0.67
N THR A 184 -7.82 6.16 0.86
CA THR A 184 -8.31 5.51 2.09
C THR A 184 -7.50 5.89 3.32
N PHE A 185 -6.17 5.93 3.24
CA PHE A 185 -5.33 6.34 4.38
C PHE A 185 -5.43 7.84 4.68
N LEU A 186 -5.60 8.69 3.66
CA LEU A 186 -5.90 10.10 3.85
C LEU A 186 -7.24 10.29 4.59
N ALA A 187 -8.29 9.56 4.19
CA ALA A 187 -9.58 9.58 4.90
C ALA A 187 -9.46 9.13 6.37
N LYS A 188 -8.53 8.22 6.68
CA LYS A 188 -8.22 7.79 8.06
C LYS A 188 -7.41 8.81 8.87
N GLY A 189 -7.04 9.95 8.28
CA GLY A 189 -6.34 11.05 8.94
C GLY A 189 -4.81 10.93 8.98
N PHE A 190 -4.22 10.02 8.18
CA PHE A 190 -2.76 9.94 8.06
C PHE A 190 -2.18 11.10 7.25
N SER A 191 -0.89 11.37 7.44
CA SER A 191 -0.15 12.35 6.63
C SER A 191 -0.08 11.89 5.17
N MET A 192 0.28 12.80 4.25
CA MET A 192 0.46 12.45 2.83
C MET A 192 1.55 11.39 2.67
N GLU A 193 2.70 11.59 3.30
CA GLU A 193 3.84 10.68 3.25
C GLU A 193 3.50 9.31 3.84
N ASP A 194 2.85 9.27 5.01
CA ASP A 194 2.44 8.01 5.64
C ASP A 194 1.39 7.28 4.79
N SER A 195 0.43 8.03 4.21
CA SER A 195 -0.60 7.45 3.34
C SER A 195 -0.01 6.81 2.09
N VAL A 196 1.02 7.44 1.50
CA VAL A 196 1.75 6.86 0.36
C VAL A 196 2.54 5.62 0.80
N GLN A 197 3.25 5.67 1.93
CA GLN A 197 4.00 4.51 2.44
C GLN A 197 3.09 3.32 2.71
N TYR A 198 1.99 3.53 3.45
CA TYR A 198 1.05 2.46 3.78
C TYR A 198 0.34 1.90 2.54
N ALA A 199 0.00 2.76 1.58
CA ALA A 199 -0.58 2.30 0.31
C ALA A 199 0.42 1.46 -0.49
N LYS A 200 1.70 1.83 -0.50
CA LYS A 200 2.76 1.07 -1.15
C LYS A 200 2.95 -0.29 -0.47
N ASP A 201 3.00 -0.34 0.86
CA ASP A 201 3.08 -1.58 1.63
C ASP A 201 1.89 -2.51 1.33
N TYR A 202 0.67 -1.94 1.29
CA TYR A 202 -0.54 -2.68 0.96
C TYR A 202 -0.49 -3.25 -0.47
N VAL A 203 -0.10 -2.45 -1.46
CA VAL A 203 0.01 -2.92 -2.85
C VAL A 203 1.08 -4.00 -2.98
N THR A 204 2.26 -3.84 -2.37
CA THR A 204 3.30 -4.87 -2.36
C THR A 204 2.79 -6.18 -1.77
N LEU A 205 2.06 -6.11 -0.67
CA LEU A 205 1.43 -7.28 -0.07
C LEU A 205 0.38 -7.91 -1.00
N SER A 206 -0.49 -7.11 -1.62
CA SER A 206 -1.52 -7.59 -2.55
C SER A 206 -0.94 -8.22 -3.82
N ILE A 207 0.19 -7.72 -4.32
CA ILE A 207 0.94 -8.34 -5.41
C ILE A 207 1.49 -9.69 -4.95
N ALA A 208 2.18 -9.73 -3.80
CA ALA A 208 2.79 -10.95 -3.27
C ALA A 208 1.74 -12.04 -2.99
N ALA A 209 0.63 -11.68 -2.35
CA ALA A 209 -0.46 -12.60 -2.04
C ALA A 209 -1.24 -13.04 -3.29
N GLY A 210 -1.26 -12.22 -4.34
CA GLY A 210 -1.81 -12.57 -5.63
C GLY A 210 -0.93 -13.49 -6.45
N ASN A 211 0.33 -13.71 -6.03
CA ASN A 211 1.24 -14.57 -6.76
C ASN A 211 0.75 -16.02 -6.75
N GLY A 212 0.57 -16.59 -7.95
CA GLY A 212 -0.01 -17.93 -8.11
C GLY A 212 -1.53 -17.99 -8.28
N LEU A 213 -2.25 -16.85 -8.21
CA LEU A 213 -3.65 -16.81 -8.64
C LEU A 213 -3.76 -17.05 -10.15
N GLY A 214 -4.38 -18.17 -10.53
CA GLY A 214 -4.64 -18.54 -11.94
C GLY A 214 -5.87 -17.86 -12.52
N ILE A 215 -6.03 -16.55 -12.35
CA ILE A 215 -7.19 -15.80 -12.85
C ILE A 215 -6.89 -15.23 -14.23
N GLY A 216 -7.58 -15.76 -15.24
CA GLY A 216 -7.43 -15.34 -16.63
C GLY A 216 -6.17 -15.90 -17.32
N HIS A 217 -5.86 -15.35 -18.49
CA HIS A 217 -4.79 -15.84 -19.37
C HIS A 217 -3.89 -14.70 -19.89
N GLY A 218 -3.81 -13.59 -19.14
CA GLY A 218 -2.98 -12.43 -19.45
C GLY A 218 -2.43 -11.85 -18.15
N HIS A 219 -2.48 -10.53 -17.97
CA HIS A 219 -2.12 -9.90 -16.70
C HIS A 219 -3.25 -10.09 -15.69
N GLY A 220 -3.02 -10.95 -14.69
CA GLY A 220 -4.00 -11.22 -13.64
C GLY A 220 -4.11 -10.08 -12.62
N PRO A 221 -5.17 -10.07 -11.81
CA PRO A 221 -5.37 -9.06 -10.78
C PRO A 221 -4.51 -9.33 -9.55
N LEU A 222 -4.36 -8.29 -8.74
CA LEU A 222 -3.84 -8.36 -7.38
C LEU A 222 -4.81 -9.09 -6.45
N TRP A 223 -4.32 -9.55 -5.29
CA TRP A 223 -5.19 -10.03 -4.22
C TRP A 223 -5.53 -8.92 -3.21
N HIS A 224 -6.69 -8.27 -3.38
CA HIS A 224 -7.13 -7.19 -2.48
C HIS A 224 -7.53 -7.65 -1.08
N GLN A 225 -7.85 -8.94 -0.90
CA GLN A 225 -8.08 -9.51 0.43
C GLN A 225 -6.79 -9.89 1.16
N ALA A 226 -5.62 -9.48 0.63
CA ALA A 226 -4.36 -9.69 1.31
C ALA A 226 -4.41 -9.04 2.69
N LYS A 227 -4.46 -9.87 3.73
CA LYS A 227 -4.35 -9.42 5.10
C LYS A 227 -2.88 -9.37 5.45
N GLY A 228 -2.40 -8.20 5.85
CA GLY A 228 -1.08 -8.08 6.43
C GLY A 228 -1.06 -8.90 7.71
N THR A 229 -0.46 -10.08 7.67
CA THR A 229 -0.05 -10.81 8.88
C THR A 229 1.47 -10.78 9.04
N GLY A 230 2.15 -10.01 8.20
CA GLY A 230 3.60 -9.81 8.26
C GLY A 230 4.02 -8.92 9.42
N LEU A 231 5.27 -9.10 9.89
CA LEU A 231 5.83 -8.36 11.02
C LEU A 231 5.78 -6.84 10.85
N ARG A 232 5.97 -6.33 9.63
CA ARG A 232 5.85 -4.89 9.34
C ARG A 232 4.44 -4.36 9.60
N ASP A 233 3.39 -5.08 9.21
CA ASP A 233 2.01 -4.66 9.52
C ASP A 233 1.74 -4.72 11.03
N ALA A 234 2.22 -5.77 11.71
CA ALA A 234 2.14 -5.86 13.16
C ALA A 234 2.83 -4.65 13.84
N GLN A 235 4.05 -4.29 13.41
CA GLN A 235 4.77 -3.10 13.90
C GLN A 235 3.99 -1.81 13.69
N GLN A 236 3.45 -1.59 12.49
CA GLN A 236 2.67 -0.39 12.17
C GLN A 236 1.36 -0.34 12.96
N ARG A 237 0.71 -1.48 13.18
CA ARG A 237 -0.51 -1.57 14.01
C ARG A 237 -0.23 -1.22 15.46
N VAL A 238 0.88 -1.72 16.01
CA VAL A 238 1.35 -1.35 17.36
C VAL A 238 1.65 0.13 17.43
N ASP A 239 2.36 0.70 16.45
CA ASP A 239 2.66 2.13 16.42
C ASP A 239 1.40 3.00 16.37
N ARG A 240 0.46 2.64 15.50
CA ARG A 240 -0.85 3.31 15.42
C ARG A 240 -1.58 3.25 16.75
N TRP A 241 -1.60 2.09 17.41
CA TRP A 241 -2.28 1.93 18.69
C TRP A 241 -1.61 2.76 19.78
N ILE A 242 -0.28 2.76 19.88
CA ILE A 242 0.48 3.55 20.86
C ILE A 242 0.21 5.05 20.65
N ARG A 243 0.16 5.53 19.40
CA ARG A 243 -0.09 6.95 19.10
C ARG A 243 -1.53 7.37 19.36
N GLN A 244 -2.48 6.47 19.15
CA GLN A 244 -3.91 6.76 19.26
C GLN A 244 -4.43 6.62 20.70
N TYR A 245 -4.02 5.54 21.38
CA TYR A 245 -4.55 5.16 22.70
C TYR A 245 -3.48 5.14 23.79
N GLY A 246 -2.21 4.95 23.41
CA GLY A 246 -1.10 5.03 24.35
C GLY A 246 -0.78 6.47 24.74
N VAL A 247 -0.19 6.65 25.93
CA VAL A 247 0.31 7.97 26.36
C VAL A 247 1.58 8.33 25.58
N ARG A 248 2.50 7.36 25.49
CA ARG A 248 3.73 7.37 24.70
C ARG A 248 4.37 5.99 24.75
N TYR A 249 5.33 5.77 23.87
CA TYR A 249 6.34 4.73 24.03
C TYR A 249 7.06 4.84 25.39
N PHE A 250 7.14 3.74 26.14
CA PHE A 250 8.05 3.64 27.28
C PHE A 250 9.51 3.71 26.82
N ASN A 251 10.46 4.03 27.70
CA ASN A 251 11.87 3.97 27.28
C ASN A 251 12.30 2.51 27.03
N GLU A 252 13.41 2.34 26.34
CA GLU A 252 13.93 1.05 25.89
C GLU A 252 14.18 0.10 27.06
N LEU A 253 14.70 0.59 28.19
CA LEU A 253 14.96 -0.23 29.38
C LEU A 253 13.65 -0.71 30.03
N THR A 254 12.64 0.15 30.08
CA THR A 254 11.31 -0.23 30.56
C THR A 254 10.71 -1.29 29.65
N ASN A 255 10.75 -1.11 28.33
CA ASN A 255 10.24 -2.14 27.41
C ASN A 255 11.07 -3.43 27.44
N MET A 256 12.37 -3.38 27.74
CA MET A 256 13.17 -4.60 27.97
C MET A 256 12.75 -5.34 29.24
N ALA A 257 12.38 -4.60 30.30
CA ALA A 257 11.82 -5.21 31.50
C ALA A 257 10.46 -5.87 31.22
N VAL A 258 9.56 -5.16 30.54
CA VAL A 258 8.25 -5.71 30.10
C VAL A 258 8.46 -6.93 29.22
N LEU A 259 9.38 -6.89 28.24
CA LEU A 259 9.67 -8.05 27.40
C LEU A 259 10.13 -9.27 28.21
N THR A 260 10.92 -9.04 29.26
CA THR A 260 11.38 -10.10 30.16
C THR A 260 10.23 -10.70 30.95
N GLU A 261 9.29 -9.86 31.39
CA GLU A 261 8.05 -10.26 32.06
C GLU A 261 7.20 -11.15 31.13
N GLU A 262 6.86 -10.68 29.93
CA GLU A 262 6.03 -11.45 28.97
C GLU A 262 6.68 -12.78 28.56
N VAL A 263 8.02 -12.81 28.39
CA VAL A 263 8.75 -14.05 28.15
C VAL A 263 8.67 -15.00 29.35
N GLY A 264 8.66 -14.47 30.57
CA GLY A 264 8.47 -15.23 31.80
C GLY A 264 7.07 -15.84 31.90
N GLU A 265 6.04 -15.08 31.55
CA GLU A 265 4.65 -15.53 31.48
C GLU A 265 4.51 -16.68 30.45
N LEU A 266 5.05 -16.50 29.25
CA LEU A 266 5.11 -17.54 28.22
C LEU A 266 5.87 -18.78 28.71
N ALA A 267 7.04 -18.61 29.31
CA ALA A 267 7.86 -19.71 29.81
C ALA A 267 7.10 -20.54 30.85
N ARG A 268 6.34 -19.88 31.74
CA ARG A 268 5.51 -20.53 32.74
C ARG A 268 4.36 -21.32 32.10
N VAL A 269 3.68 -20.78 31.09
CA VAL A 269 2.63 -21.52 30.35
C VAL A 269 3.23 -22.75 29.65
N MET A 270 4.39 -22.60 29.00
CA MET A 270 5.09 -23.69 28.32
C MET A 270 5.54 -24.79 29.31
N ALA A 271 6.11 -24.40 30.46
CA ALA A 271 6.56 -25.34 31.49
C ALA A 271 5.41 -26.15 32.10
N ARG A 272 4.20 -25.58 32.17
CA ARG A 272 3.01 -26.29 32.64
C ARG A 272 2.34 -27.14 31.57
N LYS A 273 2.38 -26.68 30.31
CA LYS A 273 1.75 -27.38 29.18
C LYS A 273 2.55 -28.58 28.70
N TYR A 274 3.87 -28.46 28.70
CA TYR A 274 4.79 -29.47 28.14
C TYR A 274 5.81 -30.01 29.14
N GLY A 275 5.93 -29.39 30.32
CA GLY A 275 6.79 -29.87 31.40
C GLY A 275 5.99 -30.57 32.49
N GLU A 276 6.65 -30.79 33.64
CA GLU A 276 6.12 -31.61 34.74
C GLU A 276 5.22 -30.83 35.71
N GLN A 277 5.09 -29.50 35.54
CA GLN A 277 4.32 -28.65 36.45
C GLN A 277 2.83 -28.66 36.09
N SER A 278 1.95 -28.71 37.10
CA SER A 278 0.51 -28.62 36.89
C SER A 278 0.01 -27.18 36.80
N PHE A 279 -1.08 -26.95 36.05
CA PHE A 279 -1.83 -25.69 36.07
C PHE A 279 -2.61 -25.54 37.37
N LYS A 280 -2.71 -24.31 37.88
CA LYS A 280 -3.63 -23.95 38.98
C LYS A 280 -5.06 -23.71 38.43
N PRO A 281 -6.11 -23.84 39.25
CA PRO A 281 -7.46 -23.52 38.84
C PRO A 281 -7.59 -22.07 38.34
N GLY A 282 -8.17 -21.87 37.15
CA GLY A 282 -8.42 -20.55 36.55
C GLY A 282 -7.28 -19.97 35.70
N GLU A 283 -6.13 -20.64 35.58
CA GLU A 283 -5.03 -20.16 34.74
C GLU A 283 -5.27 -20.41 33.24
N ASN A 284 -4.88 -19.43 32.40
CA ASN A 284 -4.92 -19.59 30.96
C ASN A 284 -3.91 -20.66 30.51
N ARG A 285 -4.35 -21.53 29.59
CA ARG A 285 -3.59 -22.66 29.05
C ARG A 285 -3.15 -22.42 27.60
N ASP A 286 -3.52 -21.29 27.03
CA ASP A 286 -3.18 -20.94 25.66
C ASP A 286 -1.88 -20.13 25.61
N PRO A 287 -0.75 -20.71 25.14
CA PRO A 287 0.47 -19.94 24.96
C PRO A 287 0.36 -18.90 23.83
N SER A 288 -0.71 -18.92 23.02
CA SER A 288 -0.85 -18.00 21.89
C SER A 288 -0.97 -16.54 22.33
N GLU A 289 -1.65 -16.26 23.46
CA GLU A 289 -1.78 -14.92 24.02
C GLU A 289 -0.42 -14.39 24.48
N GLU A 290 0.30 -15.16 25.28
CA GLU A 290 1.64 -14.79 25.77
C GLU A 290 2.65 -14.60 24.61
N MET A 291 2.55 -15.43 23.55
CA MET A 291 3.36 -15.25 22.35
C MET A 291 3.02 -13.94 21.62
N ALA A 292 1.74 -13.54 21.60
CA ALA A 292 1.31 -12.28 21.02
C ALA A 292 1.78 -11.07 21.85
N ASP A 293 1.78 -11.17 23.17
CA ASP A 293 2.26 -10.12 24.07
C ASP A 293 3.79 -9.95 23.96
N VAL A 294 4.55 -11.04 23.89
CA VAL A 294 5.98 -11.00 23.56
C VAL A 294 6.21 -10.30 22.21
N LEU A 295 5.42 -10.65 21.18
CA LEU A 295 5.53 -10.02 19.86
C LEU A 295 5.17 -8.52 19.91
N TRP A 296 4.17 -8.13 20.71
CA TRP A 296 3.75 -6.75 20.89
C TRP A 296 4.87 -5.89 21.47
N VAL A 297 5.53 -6.36 22.53
CA VAL A 297 6.62 -5.63 23.18
C VAL A 297 7.86 -5.57 22.27
N LEU A 298 8.15 -6.64 21.54
CA LEU A 298 9.19 -6.64 20.50
C LEU A 298 8.91 -5.61 19.42
N ALA A 299 7.66 -5.49 18.96
CA ALA A 299 7.27 -4.45 18.00
C ALA A 299 7.45 -3.04 18.58
N CYS A 300 7.12 -2.83 19.86
CA CYS A 300 7.36 -1.54 20.54
C CYS A 300 8.85 -1.18 20.55
N LEU A 301 9.72 -2.11 20.94
CA LEU A 301 11.18 -1.90 20.94
C LEU A 301 11.72 -1.64 19.54
N ALA A 302 11.24 -2.39 18.55
CA ALA A 302 11.67 -2.23 17.18
C ALA A 302 11.30 -0.84 16.62
N ASN A 303 10.08 -0.37 16.89
CA ASN A 303 9.65 0.97 16.49
C ASN A 303 10.47 2.08 17.15
N GLN A 304 10.82 1.93 18.44
CA GLN A 304 11.64 2.90 19.18
C GLN A 304 13.08 2.98 18.67
N THR A 305 13.64 1.83 18.30
CA THR A 305 15.03 1.73 17.83
C THR A 305 15.19 1.93 16.33
N GLY A 306 14.09 2.15 15.60
CA GLY A 306 14.10 2.28 14.13
C GLY A 306 14.39 0.97 13.39
N THR A 307 14.13 -0.17 14.03
CA THR A 307 14.36 -1.50 13.45
C THR A 307 13.14 -1.96 12.65
N ASP A 308 13.32 -2.31 11.38
CA ASP A 308 12.32 -3.05 10.59
C ASP A 308 12.43 -4.56 10.91
N LEU A 309 11.43 -5.11 11.62
CA LEU A 309 11.42 -6.51 12.05
C LEU A 309 11.32 -7.48 10.87
N SER A 310 10.62 -7.10 9.79
CA SER A 310 10.53 -7.94 8.60
C SER A 310 11.92 -8.10 7.98
N GLU A 311 12.64 -6.99 7.76
CA GLU A 311 14.00 -7.04 7.22
C GLU A 311 14.98 -7.76 8.16
N ALA A 312 14.87 -7.51 9.46
CA ALA A 312 15.72 -8.15 10.46
C ALA A 312 15.51 -9.68 10.48
N LEU A 313 14.25 -10.14 10.37
CA LEU A 313 13.93 -11.55 10.32
C LEU A 313 14.44 -12.20 9.03
N GLU A 314 14.29 -11.56 7.87
CA GLU A 314 14.83 -12.06 6.59
C GLU A 314 16.35 -12.23 6.64
N ARG A 315 17.08 -11.24 7.20
CA ARG A 315 18.53 -11.36 7.44
C ARG A 315 18.86 -12.54 8.37
N SER A 316 18.04 -12.76 9.39
CA SER A 316 18.20 -13.89 10.33
C SER A 316 17.98 -15.23 9.64
N PHE A 317 16.97 -15.36 8.78
CA PHE A 317 16.74 -16.55 7.97
C PHE A 317 17.93 -16.85 7.06
N ALA A 318 18.42 -15.85 6.30
CA ALA A 318 19.58 -16.03 5.43
C ALA A 318 20.81 -16.54 6.21
N LYS A 319 21.09 -15.94 7.38
CA LYS A 319 22.21 -16.32 8.24
C LYS A 319 22.06 -17.73 8.81
N LYS A 320 20.89 -18.09 9.32
CA LYS A 320 20.60 -19.43 9.88
C LYS A 320 20.64 -20.50 8.79
N THR A 321 20.06 -20.23 7.63
CA THR A 321 20.09 -21.15 6.48
C THR A 321 21.52 -21.40 6.02
N ALA A 322 22.34 -20.36 5.88
CA ALA A 322 23.75 -20.54 5.51
C ALA A 322 24.55 -21.35 6.55
N ARG A 323 24.23 -21.19 7.84
CA ARG A 323 24.93 -21.88 8.93
C ARG A 323 24.47 -23.33 9.15
N ASP A 324 23.17 -23.58 9.07
CA ASP A 324 22.55 -24.78 9.63
C ASP A 324 21.75 -25.63 8.61
N SER A 325 21.76 -25.28 7.31
CA SER A 325 20.96 -25.95 6.26
C SER A 325 21.06 -27.48 6.25
N GLU A 326 22.21 -28.03 6.63
CA GLU A 326 22.47 -29.48 6.67
C GLU A 326 22.74 -30.02 8.08
N ARG A 327 22.95 -29.13 9.06
CA ARG A 327 23.52 -29.45 10.38
C ARG A 327 22.70 -30.46 11.19
N HIS A 328 21.38 -30.42 11.07
CA HIS A 328 20.48 -31.28 11.84
C HIS A 328 19.81 -32.37 11.01
N ARG A 329 19.94 -32.36 9.68
CA ARG A 329 19.29 -33.36 8.81
C ARG A 329 19.78 -34.78 9.08
N ASN A 330 21.06 -34.93 9.40
CA ASN A 330 21.70 -36.22 9.66
C ASN A 330 22.07 -36.40 11.14
N ASN A 331 21.39 -35.72 12.08
CA ASN A 331 21.72 -35.83 13.50
C ASN A 331 20.95 -37.01 14.15
N PRO A 332 21.60 -38.14 14.46
CA PRO A 332 20.92 -39.32 15.02
C PRO A 332 20.30 -39.05 16.39
N LYS A 333 20.87 -38.14 17.20
CA LYS A 333 20.31 -37.78 18.52
C LYS A 333 18.95 -37.06 18.44
N ILE A 334 18.62 -36.50 17.27
CA ILE A 334 17.36 -35.75 17.04
C ILE A 334 16.36 -36.63 16.29
N ASN A 335 16.83 -37.52 15.41
CA ASN A 335 15.97 -38.37 14.59
C ASN A 335 15.36 -39.56 15.34
N ASP A 336 15.92 -39.99 16.48
CA ASP A 336 15.34 -41.06 17.31
C ASP A 336 14.00 -40.67 17.98
N PHE A 337 13.73 -39.37 18.17
CA PHE A 337 12.50 -38.88 18.82
C PHE A 337 11.27 -38.76 17.89
N ARG A 338 11.37 -39.20 16.63
CA ARG A 338 10.25 -39.13 15.67
C ARG A 338 9.38 -40.40 15.61
N ASN A 339 9.70 -41.44 16.40
CA ASN A 339 9.04 -42.74 16.34
C ASN A 339 8.20 -43.14 17.57
N ASP A 340 7.95 -42.23 18.53
CA ASP A 340 7.05 -42.48 19.67
C ASP A 340 5.77 -41.64 19.59
#